data_AF-A0A8S9MIY1-F1
#
_entry.id   AF-A0A8S9MIY1-F1
#
_cell.length_a   1.000
_cell.length_b   1.000
_cell.length_c   1.000
_cell.angle_alpha   90.00
_cell.angle_beta   90.00
_cell.angle_gamma   90.00
#
_symmetry.space_group_name_H-M   'P 1'
#
loop_
_entity.id
_entity.type
_entity.pdbx_description
1 polymer ?
#
loop_
_entity_poly.entity_id
_entity_poly.type
_entity_poly.pdbx_seq_one_letter_code
_entity_poly.pdbx_strand_id
1 'polypeptide(L)'
;MGEGWYYDFPHTHFDRYSPPDFYTRVGIAGVTADTVMRKTKMLEDNWIPDWNEVFEFPLTVPELALLRIEVHEYDMSEKDDFGGQTCLPVWELRQGIRVVPLHNQDGVKCRSVKLLVRLEFV
;
A
#
# COMPACT_ATOMS: atom_id res chain seq x y z
N MET A 1 3.25 -14.56 8.75
CA MET A 1 2.67 -13.27 8.29
C MET A 1 3.22 -13.04 6.89
N GLY A 2 2.39 -12.67 5.90
CA GLY A 2 2.87 -12.39 4.54
C GLY A 2 1.93 -12.87 3.43
N GLU A 3 1.40 -14.08 3.54
CA GLU A 3 0.61 -14.74 2.49
C GLU A 3 -0.84 -14.23 2.35
N GLY A 4 -1.17 -13.04 2.89
CA GLY A 4 -2.55 -12.56 2.93
C GLY A 4 -3.19 -12.48 1.55
N TRP A 5 -2.42 -12.07 0.54
CA TRP A 5 -2.89 -11.94 -0.83
C TRP A 5 -3.29 -13.28 -1.44
N TYR A 6 -2.55 -14.34 -1.15
CA TYR A 6 -2.85 -15.70 -1.62
C TYR A 6 -4.19 -16.23 -1.10
N TYR A 7 -4.62 -15.82 0.10
CA TYR A 7 -5.88 -16.27 0.70
C TYR A 7 -7.09 -15.39 0.38
N ASP A 8 -6.87 -14.08 0.23
CA ASP A 8 -7.96 -13.11 0.11
C ASP A 8 -8.34 -12.80 -1.36
N PHE A 9 -7.45 -13.08 -2.31
CA PHE A 9 -7.67 -12.86 -3.74
C PHE A 9 -7.75 -14.19 -4.51
N PRO A 10 -8.49 -14.26 -5.63
CA PRO A 10 -8.46 -15.42 -6.52
C PRO A 10 -7.04 -15.75 -7.00
N HIS A 11 -6.73 -17.04 -7.15
CA HIS A 11 -5.40 -17.51 -7.61
C HIS A 11 -4.99 -17.02 -9.00
N THR A 12 -5.90 -16.45 -9.78
CA THR A 12 -5.64 -15.90 -11.12
C THR A 12 -5.85 -14.38 -11.17
N HIS A 13 -5.92 -13.72 -10.01
CA HIS A 13 -6.16 -12.27 -9.93
C HIS A 13 -4.91 -11.45 -10.20
N PHE A 14 -3.75 -11.97 -9.81
CA PHE A 14 -2.45 -11.42 -10.22
C PHE A 14 -1.93 -12.32 -11.36
N ASP A 15 -0.63 -12.56 -11.40
CA ASP A 15 -0.05 -13.59 -12.24
C ASP A 15 -0.72 -14.97 -12.19
N ARG A 16 -1.02 -15.50 -13.39
CA ARG A 16 -1.67 -16.80 -13.58
C ARG A 16 -0.73 -17.99 -13.39
N TYR A 17 0.56 -17.80 -13.64
CA TYR A 17 1.55 -18.88 -13.70
C TYR A 17 2.80 -18.63 -12.84
N SER A 18 2.94 -17.43 -12.27
CA SER A 18 4.02 -16.99 -11.39
C SER A 18 3.44 -16.39 -10.10
N PRO A 19 4.25 -16.25 -9.04
CA PRO A 19 3.94 -15.33 -7.96
C PRO A 19 3.88 -13.87 -8.46
N PRO A 20 3.22 -12.96 -7.72
CA PRO A 20 3.01 -11.58 -8.15
C PRO A 20 4.25 -10.69 -8.06
N ASP A 21 4.29 -9.68 -8.93
CA ASP A 21 5.29 -8.61 -8.98
C ASP A 21 4.82 -7.36 -8.23
N PHE A 22 4.84 -7.40 -6.90
CA PHE A 22 4.24 -6.33 -6.09
C PHE A 22 5.10 -5.07 -5.98
N TYR A 23 4.43 -3.92 -6.05
CA TYR A 23 4.94 -2.62 -5.62
C TYR A 23 3.90 -1.83 -4.82
N THR A 24 4.37 -0.88 -4.01
CA THR A 24 3.49 -0.02 -3.22
C THR A 24 3.58 1.42 -3.69
N ARG A 25 2.45 2.12 -3.75
CA ARG A 25 2.36 3.57 -3.86
C ARG A 25 2.00 4.15 -2.51
N VAL A 26 2.82 5.07 -2.00
CA VAL A 26 2.63 5.74 -0.72
C VAL A 26 2.56 7.24 -0.97
N GLY A 27 1.58 7.92 -0.39
CA GLY A 27 1.43 9.34 -0.60
C GLY A 27 0.46 10.01 0.33
N ILE A 28 0.31 11.31 0.12
CA ILE A 28 -0.60 12.18 0.85
C ILE A 28 -1.68 12.67 -0.11
N ALA A 29 -2.93 12.61 0.35
CA ALA A 29 -4.04 13.33 -0.24
C ALA A 29 -4.49 14.44 0.73
N GLY A 30 -4.83 15.63 0.23
CA GLY A 30 -5.22 16.74 1.08
C GLY A 30 -5.26 18.05 0.29
N VAL A 31 -4.70 19.11 0.86
CA VAL A 31 -4.49 20.36 0.11
C VAL A 31 -3.56 20.14 -1.07
N THR A 32 -3.68 20.95 -2.11
CA THR A 32 -2.87 20.80 -3.34
C THR A 32 -1.37 20.86 -3.08
N ALA A 33 -0.92 21.65 -2.10
CA ALA A 33 0.49 21.77 -1.74
C ALA A 33 1.08 20.48 -1.15
N ASP A 34 0.27 19.69 -0.45
CA ASP A 34 0.70 18.47 0.26
C ASP A 34 0.44 17.20 -0.57
N THR A 35 -0.39 17.30 -1.62
CA THR A 35 -0.83 16.14 -2.39
C THR A 35 0.30 15.60 -3.27
N VAL A 36 0.79 14.41 -2.94
CA VAL A 36 1.90 13.76 -3.65
C VAL A 36 1.81 12.24 -3.51
N MET A 37 2.26 11.50 -4.53
CA MET A 37 2.37 10.05 -4.50
C MET A 37 3.79 9.62 -4.89
N ARG A 38 4.35 8.67 -4.16
CA ARG A 38 5.64 8.02 -4.42
C ARG A 38 5.40 6.52 -4.63
N LYS A 39 6.32 5.86 -5.33
CA LYS A 39 6.24 4.43 -5.65
C LYS A 39 7.52 3.75 -5.14
N THR A 40 7.39 2.59 -4.51
CA THR A 40 8.53 1.73 -4.17
C THR A 40 9.11 1.09 -5.43
N LYS A 41 10.25 0.43 -5.30
CA LYS A 41 10.66 -0.58 -6.27
C LYS A 41 9.63 -1.70 -6.33
N MET A 42 9.57 -2.30 -7.50
CA MET A 42 8.86 -3.55 -7.73
C MET A 42 9.71 -4.70 -7.21
N LEU A 43 9.06 -5.68 -6.59
CA LEU A 43 9.68 -6.93 -6.18
C LEU A 43 9.07 -8.05 -7.00
N GLU A 44 9.91 -8.69 -7.80
CA GLU A 44 9.49 -9.75 -8.73
C GLU A 44 9.22 -11.08 -8.01
N ASP A 45 8.23 -11.83 -8.51
CA ASP A 45 7.94 -13.21 -8.13
C ASP A 45 7.83 -13.45 -6.60
N ASN A 46 7.13 -12.57 -5.85
CA ASN A 46 7.10 -12.67 -4.38
C ASN A 46 5.74 -12.35 -3.72
N TRP A 47 5.13 -13.39 -3.11
CA TRP A 47 3.91 -13.27 -2.29
C TRP A 47 4.08 -12.53 -0.95
N ILE A 48 5.32 -12.39 -0.47
CA ILE A 48 5.66 -11.76 0.82
C ILE A 48 6.64 -10.61 0.56
N PRO A 49 6.19 -9.52 -0.06
CA PRO A 49 7.05 -8.40 -0.41
C PRO A 49 7.59 -7.70 0.85
N ASP A 50 8.89 -7.42 0.82
CA ASP A 50 9.61 -6.63 1.82
C ASP A 50 10.31 -5.48 1.08
N TRP A 51 9.66 -4.32 1.02
CA TRP A 51 10.19 -3.17 0.28
C TRP A 51 11.28 -2.42 1.05
N ASN A 52 11.15 -2.32 2.38
CA ASN A 52 12.11 -1.61 3.25
C ASN A 52 12.52 -0.20 2.76
N GLU A 53 11.58 0.50 2.10
CA GLU A 53 11.77 1.87 1.62
C GLU A 53 11.12 2.89 2.55
N VAL A 54 11.78 4.05 2.67
CA VAL A 54 11.35 5.16 3.52
C VAL A 54 10.99 6.35 2.62
N PHE A 55 9.86 6.98 2.91
CA PHE A 55 9.40 8.19 2.23
C PHE A 55 9.14 9.28 3.25
N GLU A 56 9.53 10.50 2.91
CA GLU A 56 9.28 11.70 3.71
C GLU A 56 8.28 12.61 2.99
N PHE A 57 7.31 13.12 3.74
CA PHE A 57 6.23 13.97 3.22
C PHE A 57 6.11 15.21 4.11
N PRO A 58 6.69 16.35 3.70
CA PRO A 58 6.44 17.63 4.37
C PRO A 58 4.96 18.01 4.22
N LEU A 59 4.30 18.36 5.32
CA LEU A 59 2.88 18.73 5.35
C LEU A 59 2.72 20.19 5.75
N THR A 60 1.97 20.94 4.95
CA THR A 60 1.60 22.34 5.24
C THR A 60 0.32 22.42 6.07
N VAL A 61 -0.64 21.50 5.87
CA VAL A 61 -1.90 21.43 6.64
C VAL A 61 -2.20 19.97 7.05
N PRO A 62 -1.53 19.45 8.09
CA PRO A 62 -1.68 18.05 8.52
C PRO A 62 -3.11 17.65 8.89
N GLU A 63 -3.94 18.59 9.35
CA GLU A 63 -5.33 18.39 9.75
C GLU A 63 -6.26 18.09 8.56
N LEU A 64 -5.79 18.30 7.33
CA LEU A 64 -6.51 17.95 6.10
C LEU A 64 -5.80 16.85 5.30
N ALA A 65 -4.72 16.29 5.83
CA ALA A 65 -3.90 15.29 5.15
C ALA A 65 -4.37 13.86 5.47
N LEU A 66 -4.43 13.03 4.44
CA LEU A 66 -4.69 11.60 4.50
C LEU A 66 -3.48 10.85 3.94
N LEU A 67 -2.92 9.93 4.74
CA LEU A 67 -1.95 8.95 4.26
C LEU A 67 -2.66 7.90 3.42
N ARG A 68 -2.31 7.82 2.13
CA ARG A 68 -2.81 6.82 1.19
C ARG A 68 -1.71 5.82 0.89
N ILE A 69 -2.03 4.54 1.01
CA ILE A 69 -1.16 3.44 0.62
C ILE A 69 -1.93 2.52 -0.32
N GLU A 70 -1.33 2.18 -1.44
CA GLU A 70 -1.89 1.24 -2.40
C GLU A 70 -0.85 0.21 -2.79
N VAL A 71 -1.23 -1.05 -2.84
CA VAL A 71 -0.41 -2.13 -3.38
C VAL A 71 -0.97 -2.49 -4.73
N HIS A 72 -0.07 -2.64 -5.69
CA HIS A 72 -0.38 -3.04 -7.05
C HIS A 72 0.57 -4.16 -7.45
N GLU A 73 0.09 -5.02 -8.32
CA GLU A 73 0.92 -5.97 -9.04
C GLU A 73 1.19 -5.41 -10.43
N TYR A 74 2.43 -5.54 -10.89
CA TYR A 74 2.84 -5.02 -12.17
C TYR A 74 2.61 -6.06 -13.27
N ASP A 75 1.80 -5.70 -14.25
CA ASP A 75 1.63 -6.48 -15.48
C ASP A 75 2.23 -5.71 -16.66
N MET A 76 3.18 -6.33 -17.38
CA MET A 76 3.79 -5.73 -18.57
C MET A 76 2.82 -5.52 -19.74
N SER A 77 1.74 -6.30 -19.80
CA SER A 77 0.87 -6.41 -20.98
C SER A 77 -0.47 -5.72 -20.79
N GLU A 78 -0.91 -5.56 -19.54
CA GLU A 78 -2.20 -4.98 -19.19
C GLU A 78 -2.05 -3.83 -18.19
N LYS A 79 -3.15 -3.45 -17.53
CA LYS A 79 -3.13 -2.47 -16.46
C LYS A 79 -2.82 -3.21 -15.16
N ASP A 80 -1.84 -2.71 -14.41
CA ASP A 80 -1.48 -3.17 -13.06
C ASP A 80 -2.69 -3.58 -12.21
N ASP A 81 -2.63 -4.80 -11.69
CA ASP A 81 -3.70 -5.38 -10.89
C ASP A 81 -3.71 -4.82 -9.48
N PHE A 82 -4.90 -4.52 -8.99
CA PHE A 82 -5.08 -3.90 -7.69
C PHE A 82 -4.88 -4.93 -6.56
N GLY A 83 -3.88 -4.71 -5.71
CA GLY A 83 -3.53 -5.57 -4.57
C GLY A 83 -4.08 -5.11 -3.22
N GLY A 84 -4.70 -3.94 -3.14
CA GLY A 84 -5.31 -3.44 -1.92
C GLY A 84 -4.91 -2.02 -1.57
N GLN A 85 -5.72 -1.35 -0.75
CA GLN A 85 -5.47 0.03 -0.33
C GLN A 85 -5.82 0.31 1.12
N THR A 86 -5.28 1.40 1.63
CA THR A 86 -5.75 2.05 2.85
C THR A 86 -5.63 3.56 2.70
N CYS A 87 -6.49 4.29 3.41
CA CYS A 87 -6.48 5.74 3.44
C CYS A 87 -6.79 6.16 4.88
N LEU A 88 -5.80 6.76 5.54
CA LEU A 88 -5.83 7.02 6.98
C LEU A 88 -5.60 8.51 7.24
N PRO A 89 -6.42 9.18 8.06
CA PRO A 89 -6.15 10.56 8.43
C PRO A 89 -4.84 10.68 9.20
N VAL A 90 -3.98 11.63 8.80
CA VAL A 90 -2.64 11.79 9.40
C VAL A 90 -2.75 12.07 10.90
N TRP A 91 -3.73 12.85 11.33
CA TRP A 91 -3.96 13.19 12.74
C TRP A 91 -4.34 11.99 13.62
N GLU A 92 -4.78 10.85 13.05
CA GLU A 92 -5.11 9.64 13.80
C GLU A 92 -3.94 8.65 13.88
N LEU A 93 -2.87 8.89 13.13
CA LEU A 93 -1.74 7.99 13.06
C LEU A 93 -0.93 8.01 14.36
N ARG A 94 -0.34 6.85 14.69
CA ARG A 94 0.48 6.67 15.89
C ARG A 94 1.88 6.24 15.50
N GLN A 95 2.89 6.93 16.05
CA GLN A 95 4.31 6.68 15.78
C GLN A 95 4.74 5.24 16.10
N GLY A 96 5.77 4.75 15.43
CA GLY A 96 6.39 3.44 15.63
C GLY A 96 5.94 2.41 14.61
N ILE A 97 6.19 1.12 14.91
CA ILE A 97 5.81 0.01 14.04
C ILE A 97 4.30 -0.25 14.19
N ARG A 98 3.60 -0.30 13.06
CA ARG A 98 2.15 -0.47 12.96
C ARG A 98 1.80 -1.50 11.90
N VAL A 99 0.73 -2.24 12.16
CA VAL A 99 0.12 -3.14 11.19
C VAL A 99 -1.10 -2.44 10.61
N VAL A 100 -1.12 -2.23 9.30
CA VAL A 100 -2.19 -1.54 8.59
C VAL A 100 -2.95 -2.53 7.73
N PRO A 101 -4.23 -2.82 8.02
CA PRO A 101 -5.03 -3.68 7.15
C PRO A 101 -5.34 -2.98 5.82
N LEU A 102 -5.39 -3.76 4.74
CA LEU A 102 -5.80 -3.27 3.43
C LEU A 102 -7.28 -3.59 3.15
N HIS A 103 -7.83 -2.87 2.19
CA HIS A 103 -9.18 -3.03 1.66
C HIS A 103 -9.09 -3.31 0.16
N ASN A 104 -10.02 -4.12 -0.36
CA ASN A 104 -10.12 -4.42 -1.78
C ASN A 104 -10.68 -3.21 -2.56
N GLN A 105 -10.91 -3.41 -3.86
CA GLN A 105 -11.38 -2.36 -4.76
C GLN A 105 -12.79 -1.84 -4.39
N ASP A 106 -13.63 -2.68 -3.79
CA ASP A 106 -14.95 -2.32 -3.29
C ASP A 106 -14.91 -1.61 -1.92
N GLY A 107 -13.72 -1.41 -1.35
CA GLY A 107 -13.54 -0.84 -0.01
C GLY A 107 -13.82 -1.84 1.12
N VAL A 108 -13.99 -3.12 0.81
CA VAL A 108 -14.18 -4.18 1.82
C VAL A 108 -12.84 -4.57 2.40
N LYS A 109 -12.75 -4.62 3.74
CA LYS A 109 -11.53 -4.99 4.45
C LYS A 109 -11.09 -6.41 4.09
N CYS A 110 -9.86 -6.55 3.61
CA CYS A 110 -9.21 -7.83 3.41
C CYS A 110 -9.01 -8.53 4.77
N ARG A 111 -9.28 -9.83 4.83
CA ARG A 111 -9.26 -10.59 6.10
C ARG A 111 -7.83 -10.81 6.60
N SER A 112 -6.93 -11.05 5.66
CA SER A 112 -5.57 -11.56 5.85
C SER A 112 -4.52 -10.54 5.40
N VAL A 113 -4.81 -9.70 4.40
CA VAL A 113 -3.84 -8.72 3.86
C VAL A 113 -3.61 -7.55 4.80
N LYS A 114 -2.34 -7.36 5.20
CA LYS A 114 -1.89 -6.28 6.09
C LYS A 114 -0.46 -5.87 5.72
N LEU A 115 -0.16 -4.58 5.84
CA LEU A 115 1.19 -4.04 5.72
C LEU A 115 1.81 -3.79 7.09
N LEU A 116 3.10 -4.09 7.23
CA LEU A 116 3.90 -3.65 8.36
C LEU A 116 4.59 -2.35 7.97
N VAL A 117 4.31 -1.26 8.68
CA VAL A 117 4.87 0.05 8.40
C VAL A 117 5.51 0.63 9.66
N ARG A 118 6.54 1.46 9.48
CA ARG A 118 7.08 2.31 10.55
C ARG A 118 6.66 3.75 10.24
N LEU A 119 6.01 4.39 11.20
CA LEU A 119 5.57 5.78 11.09
C LEU A 119 6.39 6.65 12.05
N GLU A 120 6.95 7.75 11.55
CA GLU A 120 7.72 8.71 12.33
C GLU A 120 7.19 10.12 12.02
N PHE A 121 7.00 10.93 13.07
CA PHE A 121 6.58 12.32 12.98
C PHE A 121 7.67 13.16 13.62
N VAL A 122 8.12 14.20 12.91
CA VAL A 122 9.21 15.10 13.33
C VAL A 122 8.68 16.51 13.45
#